data_AF-A0A8H7G3T6-F1
#
_entry.id   AF-A0A8H7G3T6-F1
#
_cell.length_a   1.000
_cell.length_b   1.000
_cell.length_c   1.000
_cell.angle_alpha   90.00
_cell.angle_beta   90.00
_cell.angle_gamma   90.00
#
_symmetry.space_group_name_H-M   'P 1'
#
loop_
_entity.id
_entity.type
_entity.pdbx_description
1 polymer ?
#
loop_
_entity_poly.entity_id
_entity_poly.type
_entity_poly.pdbx_seq_one_letter_code
_entity_poly.pdbx_strand_id
1 'polypeptide(L)'
;MQTIEVMYLSVRRSKHALLAIGFFALLVVIIFSTLLYFAERGTWDTTLDTFINNDGDPTQFASIPAAAWFVIVTITTVGYGEITPRSFLGRLVTLPLLVFGLLLIALPSFVLGREFSLVWEKMTAETHVLDSDEPDSPLMSTTTAPQDLSNLKLAENQMELSLQIEDLKSTVDAQRVLMERLLQMLESRGGAID
;
A
#
# COMPACT_ATOMS: atom_id res chain seq x y z
N MET A 1 13.07 19.44 -18.97
CA MET A 1 12.69 20.61 -18.13
C MET A 1 11.25 20.48 -17.60
N GLN A 2 10.28 20.04 -18.41
CA GLN A 2 8.87 19.90 -18.01
C GLN A 2 8.59 18.92 -16.85
N THR A 3 9.38 17.86 -16.70
CA THR A 3 9.17 16.85 -15.63
C THR A 3 9.39 17.39 -14.22
N ILE A 4 10.33 18.34 -14.04
CA ILE A 4 10.63 18.98 -12.74
C ILE A 4 9.50 19.93 -12.34
N GLU A 5 8.89 20.63 -13.29
CA GLU A 5 7.82 21.59 -13.05
C GLU A 5 6.54 20.90 -12.55
N VAL A 6 6.17 19.77 -13.17
CA VAL A 6 5.02 18.95 -12.75
C VAL A 6 5.26 18.32 -11.38
N MET A 7 6.49 17.87 -11.09
CA MET A 7 6.87 17.37 -9.75
C MET A 7 6.71 18.46 -8.69
N TYR A 8 7.23 19.67 -8.96
CA TYR A 8 7.15 20.80 -8.05
C TYR A 8 5.70 21.25 -7.78
N LEU A 9 4.87 21.28 -8.83
CA LEU A 9 3.45 21.64 -8.71
C LEU A 9 2.69 20.61 -7.85
N SER A 10 3.01 19.33 -8.01
CA SER A 10 2.44 18.23 -7.22
C SER A 10 2.81 18.33 -5.74
N VAL A 11 4.09 18.58 -5.43
CA VAL A 11 4.55 18.80 -4.04
C VAL A 11 3.88 20.03 -3.44
N ARG A 12 3.73 21.12 -4.21
CA ARG A 12 3.11 22.37 -3.74
C ARG A 12 1.63 22.21 -3.37
N ARG A 13 0.92 21.32 -4.05
CA ARG A 13 -0.48 21.00 -3.77
C ARG A 13 -0.64 20.18 -2.49
N SER A 14 0.33 19.32 -2.16
CA SER A 14 0.31 18.46 -0.96
C SER A 14 1.01 19.07 0.26
N LYS A 15 1.46 20.33 0.19
CA LYS A 15 2.22 21.01 1.26
C LYS A 15 1.54 20.95 2.62
N HIS A 16 0.22 21.14 2.70
CA HIS A 16 -0.49 21.18 3.98
C HIS A 16 -0.44 19.83 4.74
N ALA A 17 -0.65 18.72 4.02
CA ALA A 17 -0.58 17.38 4.61
C ALA A 17 0.87 17.01 5.00
N LEU A 18 1.83 17.30 4.11
CA LEU A 18 3.26 17.05 4.36
C LEU A 18 3.80 17.88 5.53
N LEU A 19 3.45 19.17 5.60
CA LEU A 19 3.87 20.04 6.70
C LEU A 19 3.26 19.59 8.03
N ALA A 20 2.01 19.12 8.06
CA ALA A 20 1.40 18.62 9.29
C ALA A 20 2.14 17.38 9.83
N ILE A 21 2.45 16.41 8.97
CA ILE A 21 3.20 15.20 9.35
C ILE A 21 4.61 15.58 9.79
N GLY A 22 5.30 16.44 9.03
CA GLY A 22 6.65 16.88 9.36
C GLY A 22 6.71 17.66 10.68
N PHE A 23 5.72 18.52 10.95
CA PHE A 23 5.60 19.25 12.21
C PHE A 23 5.39 18.31 13.40
N PHE A 24 4.50 17.34 13.26
CA PHE A 24 4.26 16.34 14.31
C PHE A 24 5.50 15.47 14.58
N ALA A 25 6.17 15.01 13.52
CA ALA A 25 7.42 14.26 13.64
C ALA A 25 8.52 15.10 14.33
N LEU A 26 8.67 16.38 13.96
CA LEU A 26 9.64 17.27 14.58
C LEU A 26 9.36 17.52 16.07
N LEU A 27 8.09 17.66 16.44
CA LEU A 27 7.67 17.78 17.84
C LEU A 27 8.05 16.53 18.65
N VAL A 28 7.78 15.33 18.10
CA VAL A 28 8.20 14.06 18.72
C VAL A 28 9.72 14.02 18.88
N VAL A 29 10.48 14.39 17.84
CA VAL A 29 11.95 14.40 17.89
C VAL A 29 12.46 15.32 19.00
N ILE A 30 11.93 16.54 19.11
CA ILE A 30 12.37 17.50 20.14
C ILE A 30 12.02 17.02 21.55
N ILE A 31 10.81 16.50 21.77
CA ILE A 31 10.38 16.03 23.09
C ILE A 31 11.25 14.86 23.56
N PHE A 32 11.39 13.82 22.74
CA PHE A 32 12.17 12.64 23.09
C PHE A 32 13.67 12.95 23.18
N SER A 33 14.18 13.82 22.33
CA SER A 33 15.56 14.30 22.41
C SER A 33 15.83 15.00 23.74
N THR A 34 14.93 15.90 24.17
CA THR A 34 15.06 16.60 25.44
C THR A 34 14.98 15.64 26.63
N LEU A 35 14.04 14.68 26.60
CA LEU A 35 13.90 13.66 27.63
C LEU A 35 15.14 12.77 27.73
N LEU A 36 15.66 12.29 26.60
CA LEU A 36 16.86 11.47 26.56
C LEU A 36 18.10 12.24 27.01
N TYR A 37 18.24 13.49 26.58
CA TYR A 37 19.31 14.35 27.04
C TYR A 37 19.30 14.52 28.57
N PHE A 38 18.13 14.70 29.19
CA PHE A 38 18.03 14.77 30.65
C PHE A 38 18.23 13.41 31.33
N ALA A 39 17.77 12.32 30.73
CA ALA A 39 17.90 10.97 31.28
C ALA A 39 19.34 10.40 31.21
N GLU A 40 20.14 10.85 30.23
CA GLU A 40 21.51 10.40 29.93
C GLU A 40 22.57 11.47 30.25
N ARG A 41 22.19 12.61 30.82
CA ARG A 41 23.16 13.67 31.20
C ARG A 41 24.16 13.19 32.25
N GLY A 42 23.81 12.18 33.06
CA GLY A 42 24.71 11.62 34.08
C GLY A 42 25.10 12.62 35.17
N THR A 43 26.22 12.34 35.85
CA THR A 43 26.84 13.20 36.87
C THR A 43 28.06 13.93 36.30
N TRP A 44 28.22 15.20 36.64
CA TRP A 44 29.40 15.97 36.23
C TRP A 44 30.63 15.51 37.00
N ASP A 45 31.68 15.09 36.29
CA ASP A 45 32.97 14.79 36.91
C ASP A 45 33.93 15.99 36.76
N THR A 46 34.42 16.47 37.89
CA THR A 46 35.34 17.61 37.97
C THR A 46 36.77 17.25 37.50
N THR A 47 37.12 15.96 37.45
CA THR A 47 38.46 15.51 37.04
C THR A 47 38.63 15.38 35.53
N LEU A 48 37.54 15.06 34.81
CA LEU A 48 37.54 14.86 33.36
C LEU A 48 36.83 15.98 32.58
N ASP A 49 36.32 17.00 33.29
CA ASP A 49 35.56 18.15 32.74
C ASP A 49 34.45 17.71 31.76
N THR A 50 33.80 16.58 32.07
CA THR A 50 32.80 15.96 31.21
C THR A 50 31.71 15.27 32.03
N PHE A 51 30.54 15.09 31.41
CA PHE A 51 29.45 14.33 31.98
C PHE A 51 29.72 12.83 31.82
N ILE A 52 29.68 12.11 32.93
CA ILE A 52 29.95 10.68 32.96
C ILE A 52 28.65 9.92 33.25
N ASN A 53 28.43 8.84 32.50
CA ASN A 53 27.35 7.90 32.75
C ASN A 53 27.60 7.09 34.03
N ASN A 54 26.59 6.34 34.49
CA ASN A 54 26.74 5.44 35.64
C ASN A 54 27.86 4.39 35.49
N ASP A 55 28.31 4.13 34.26
CA ASP A 55 29.35 3.14 33.93
C ASP A 55 30.78 3.72 33.91
N GLY A 56 30.97 5.04 34.09
CA GLY A 56 32.29 5.67 34.03
C GLY A 56 32.72 6.18 32.64
N ASP A 57 31.92 5.91 31.60
CA ASP A 57 32.18 6.37 30.23
C ASP A 57 31.61 7.78 29.95
N PRO A 58 32.26 8.59 29.08
CA PRO A 58 31.73 9.87 28.63
C PRO A 58 30.33 9.74 28.01
N THR A 59 29.44 10.69 28.31
CA THR A 59 28.09 10.66 27.74
C THR A 59 28.10 10.89 26.23
N GLN A 60 27.41 10.01 25.50
CA GLN A 60 27.19 10.15 24.06
C GLN A 60 26.07 11.15 23.74
N PHE A 61 25.27 11.52 24.76
CA PHE A 61 24.19 12.49 24.69
C PHE A 61 24.65 13.88 25.16
N ALA A 62 25.73 14.39 24.55
CA ALA A 62 26.35 15.66 24.97
C ALA A 62 25.47 16.90 24.75
N SER A 63 24.52 16.85 23.81
CA SER A 63 23.63 17.97 23.48
C SER A 63 22.28 17.50 22.94
N ILE A 64 21.28 18.38 22.94
CA ILE A 64 19.94 18.11 22.38
C ILE A 64 20.03 17.72 20.88
N PRO A 65 20.82 18.39 20.02
CA PRO A 65 20.99 17.93 18.63
C PRO A 65 21.58 16.52 18.51
N ALA A 66 22.53 16.15 19.38
CA ALA A 66 23.09 14.79 19.39
C ALA A 66 22.04 13.74 19.80
N ALA A 67 21.22 14.05 20.82
CA ALA A 67 20.09 13.21 21.19
C ALA A 67 19.03 13.14 20.08
N ALA A 68 18.80 14.23 19.34
CA ALA A 68 17.88 14.26 18.20
C ALA A 68 18.34 13.34 17.07
N TRP A 69 19.66 13.25 16.81
CA TRP A 69 20.20 12.29 15.84
C TRP A 69 19.83 10.85 16.19
N PHE A 70 20.04 10.44 17.45
CA PHE A 70 19.62 9.12 17.92
C PHE A 70 18.11 8.89 17.73
N VAL A 71 17.29 9.88 18.10
CA VAL A 71 15.82 9.79 17.97
C VAL A 71 15.40 9.65 16.50
N ILE A 72 16.01 10.41 15.59
CA ILE A 72 15.72 10.34 14.15
C ILE A 72 16.07 8.95 13.61
N VAL A 73 17.31 8.48 13.85
CA VAL A 73 17.79 7.17 13.40
C VAL A 73 16.94 6.02 13.95
N THR A 74 16.42 6.18 15.17
CA THR A 74 15.53 5.21 15.83
C THR A 74 14.13 5.22 15.23
N ILE A 75 13.53 6.40 15.02
CA ILE A 75 12.19 6.54 14.40
C ILE A 75 12.22 6.03 12.97
N THR A 76 13.30 6.27 12.22
CA THR A 76 13.47 5.74 10.86
C THR A 76 13.90 4.27 10.83
N THR A 77 13.94 3.60 11.98
CA THR A 77 14.33 2.19 12.15
C THR A 77 15.69 1.82 11.55
N VAL A 78 16.59 2.80 11.38
CA VAL A 78 17.93 2.57 10.82
C VAL A 78 18.84 1.95 11.88
N GLY A 79 18.83 2.53 13.08
CA GLY A 79 19.49 1.95 14.26
C GLY A 79 20.97 1.61 14.08
N TYR A 80 21.80 2.58 13.69
CA TYR A 80 23.25 2.37 13.52
C TYR A 80 23.94 1.85 14.79
N GLY A 81 23.41 2.17 15.98
CA GLY A 81 23.91 1.67 17.26
C GLY A 81 25.16 2.37 17.77
N GLU A 82 25.58 3.46 17.12
CA GLU A 82 26.70 4.31 17.50
C GLU A 82 26.38 5.13 18.75
N ILE A 83 25.13 5.57 18.90
CA ILE A 83 24.62 6.21 20.10
C ILE A 83 23.54 5.32 20.70
N THR A 84 23.67 4.95 21.98
CA THR A 84 22.65 4.15 22.67
C THR A 84 22.49 4.58 24.14
N PRO A 85 21.25 4.61 24.65
CA PRO A 85 20.98 4.94 26.05
C PRO A 85 21.52 3.85 26.97
N ARG A 86 22.42 4.24 27.88
CA ARG A 86 23.05 3.34 28.84
C ARG A 86 22.27 3.33 30.16
N SER A 87 21.66 4.46 30.52
CA SER A 87 20.89 4.64 31.74
C SER A 87 19.60 3.83 31.74
N PHE A 88 19.18 3.34 32.92
CA PHE A 88 17.88 2.68 33.09
C PHE A 88 16.73 3.60 32.66
N LEU A 89 16.81 4.89 33.01
CA LEU A 89 15.81 5.89 32.62
C LEU A 89 15.82 6.15 31.11
N GLY A 90 16.99 6.23 30.48
CA GLY A 90 17.09 6.43 29.03
C GLY A 90 16.51 5.25 28.25
N ARG A 91 16.77 4.02 28.71
CA ARG A 91 16.14 2.81 28.13
C ARG A 91 14.62 2.83 28.30
N LEU A 92 14.12 3.21 29.47
CA LEU A 92 12.68 3.31 29.72
C LEU A 92 12.01 4.35 28.81
N VAL A 93 12.65 5.49 28.55
CA VAL A 93 12.18 6.53 27.62
C VAL A 93 12.24 6.06 26.16
N THR A 94 13.16 5.16 25.82
CA THR A 94 13.33 4.63 24.46
C THR A 94 12.23 3.64 24.08
N LEU A 95 11.63 2.94 25.05
CA LEU A 95 10.50 2.04 24.78
C LEU A 95 9.29 2.72 24.12
N PRO A 96 8.70 3.80 24.70
CA PRO A 96 7.62 4.51 24.03
C PRO A 96 8.10 5.18 22.74
N LEU A 97 9.36 5.64 22.66
CA LEU A 97 9.91 6.20 21.43
C LEU A 97 9.81 5.22 20.25
N LEU A 98 10.13 3.94 20.46
CA LEU A 98 10.00 2.90 19.42
C LEU A 98 8.55 2.73 18.96
N VAL A 99 7.60 2.74 19.90
CA VAL A 99 6.17 2.65 19.59
C VAL A 99 5.73 3.87 18.78
N PHE A 100 6.05 5.08 19.23
CA PHE A 100 5.74 6.31 18.51
C PHE A 100 6.39 6.38 17.13
N GLY A 101 7.61 5.87 16.97
CA GLY A 101 8.28 5.78 15.67
C GLY A 101 7.51 4.93 14.67
N LEU A 102 7.02 3.76 15.09
CA LEU A 102 6.19 2.91 14.25
C LEU A 102 4.85 3.56 13.91
N LEU A 103 4.22 4.22 14.88
CA LEU A 103 2.97 4.97 14.66
C LEU A 103 3.17 6.10 13.63
N LEU A 104 4.28 6.83 13.71
CA LEU A 104 4.62 7.90 12.76
C LEU A 104 4.75 7.37 11.32
N ILE A 105 5.39 6.22 11.13
CA ILE A 105 5.50 5.59 9.81
C ILE A 105 4.15 5.08 9.31
N ALA A 106 3.27 4.62 10.20
CA ALA A 106 1.94 4.12 9.84
C ALA A 106 0.97 5.24 9.40
N LEU A 107 1.12 6.47 9.91
CA LEU A 107 0.18 7.57 9.63
C LEU A 107 0.03 7.91 8.13
N PRO A 108 1.11 8.12 7.35
CA PRO A 108 0.98 8.36 5.90
C PRO A 108 0.31 7.20 5.16
N SER A 109 0.62 5.96 5.54
CA SER A 109 0.02 4.76 4.94
C SER A 109 -1.47 4.69 5.23
N PHE A 110 -1.89 4.98 6.46
CA PHE A 110 -3.29 5.03 6.85
C PHE A 110 -4.06 6.14 6.10
N VAL A 111 -3.48 7.33 5.98
CA VAL A 111 -4.09 8.44 5.24
C VAL A 111 -4.28 8.09 3.75
N LEU A 112 -3.27 7.48 3.12
CA LEU A 112 -3.37 6.99 1.75
C LEU A 112 -4.46 5.93 1.59
N GLY A 113 -4.52 4.96 2.52
CA GLY A 113 -5.54 3.91 2.49
C GLY A 113 -6.97 4.46 2.54
N ARG A 114 -7.21 5.46 3.39
CA ARG A 114 -8.52 6.14 3.48
C ARG A 114 -8.91 6.81 2.16
N GLU A 115 -7.97 7.47 1.49
CA GLU A 115 -8.24 8.12 0.19
C GLU A 115 -8.61 7.08 -0.88
N PHE A 116 -7.90 5.95 -0.92
CA PHE A 116 -8.24 4.84 -1.83
C PHE A 116 -9.63 4.26 -1.54
N SER A 117 -9.99 4.05 -0.27
CA SER A 117 -11.32 3.55 0.10
C SER A 117 -12.43 4.50 -0.33
N LEU A 118 -12.25 5.81 -0.14
CA LEU A 118 -13.22 6.83 -0.57
C LEU A 118 -13.41 6.85 -2.09
N VAL A 119 -12.31 6.74 -2.84
CA VAL A 119 -12.36 6.68 -4.31
C VAL A 119 -13.05 5.40 -4.78
N TRP A 120 -12.77 4.27 -4.15
CA TRP A 120 -13.37 2.97 -4.48
C TRP A 120 -14.87 2.94 -4.19
N GLU A 121 -15.30 3.48 -3.05
CA GLU A 121 -16.70 3.62 -2.68
C GLU A 121 -17.44 4.50 -3.70
N LYS A 122 -16.84 5.63 -4.10
CA LYS A 122 -17.43 6.51 -5.11
C LYS A 122 -17.62 5.82 -6.46
N MET A 123 -16.61 5.07 -6.94
CA MET A 123 -16.72 4.33 -8.20
C MET A 123 -17.80 3.24 -8.13
N THR A 124 -17.93 2.57 -6.98
CA THR A 124 -18.93 1.51 -6.77
C THR A 124 -20.34 2.10 -6.65
N ALA A 125 -20.49 3.23 -5.96
CA ALA A 125 -21.77 3.93 -5.82
C ALA A 125 -22.26 4.52 -7.15
N GLU A 126 -21.37 5.12 -7.95
CA GLU A 126 -21.73 5.59 -9.31
C GLU A 126 -22.13 4.41 -10.21
N THR A 127 -21.49 3.25 -10.08
CA THR A 127 -21.87 2.04 -10.82
C THR A 127 -23.26 1.50 -10.40
N HIS A 128 -23.61 1.60 -9.12
CA HIS A 128 -24.89 1.09 -8.60
C HIS A 128 -26.06 2.06 -8.82
N VAL A 129 -25.81 3.37 -8.82
CA VAL A 129 -26.83 4.40 -9.17
C VAL A 129 -27.19 4.33 -10.66
N LEU A 130 -26.25 3.98 -11.54
CA LEU A 130 -26.51 3.73 -12.96
C LEU A 130 -27.34 2.46 -13.21
N ASP A 131 -27.56 1.61 -12.20
CA ASP A 131 -28.34 0.36 -12.28
C ASP A 131 -29.72 0.48 -11.60
N SER A 132 -29.98 1.54 -10.82
CA SER A 132 -31.20 1.71 -10.01
C SER A 132 -32.25 2.69 -10.57
N ASP A 133 -32.01 3.28 -11.76
CA ASP A 133 -32.93 4.23 -12.40
C ASP A 133 -33.93 3.57 -13.38
N GLU A 134 -34.31 2.30 -13.16
CA GLU A 134 -35.43 1.66 -13.88
C GLU A 134 -36.72 1.69 -13.03
N PRO A 135 -37.59 2.71 -13.16
CA PRO A 135 -38.94 2.67 -12.62
C PRO A 135 -39.87 1.92 -13.59
N ASP A 136 -40.47 0.84 -13.09
CA ASP A 136 -41.62 0.17 -13.69
C ASP A 136 -42.79 1.15 -13.93
N SER A 137 -42.97 1.66 -15.17
CA SER A 137 -44.27 1.86 -15.85
C SER A 137 -44.15 2.53 -17.23
N PRO A 138 -45.11 2.27 -18.14
CA PRO A 138 -44.87 2.33 -19.58
C PRO A 138 -45.13 3.70 -20.22
N LEU A 139 -44.44 3.91 -21.36
CA LEU A 139 -44.62 4.90 -22.45
C LEU A 139 -43.65 6.10 -22.52
N MET A 140 -42.69 5.92 -23.44
CA MET A 140 -42.42 6.79 -24.61
C MET A 140 -41.51 8.03 -24.45
N SER A 141 -40.26 7.80 -24.87
CA SER A 141 -39.31 8.69 -25.58
C SER A 141 -38.74 9.94 -24.89
N THR A 142 -37.44 9.92 -24.56
CA THR A 142 -36.37 10.51 -25.43
C THR A 142 -34.96 10.30 -24.86
N THR A 143 -34.11 9.63 -25.67
CA THR A 143 -32.63 9.65 -25.71
C THR A 143 -31.83 9.22 -24.45
N THR A 144 -31.71 7.91 -24.24
CA THR A 144 -30.77 7.25 -23.32
C THR A 144 -29.64 6.54 -24.09
N ALA A 145 -28.58 7.27 -24.45
CA ALA A 145 -27.44 6.70 -25.21
C ALA A 145 -26.32 5.97 -24.41
N PRO A 146 -26.20 5.99 -23.06
CA PRO A 146 -25.09 5.28 -22.40
C PRO A 146 -25.39 3.81 -21.98
N GLN A 147 -26.62 3.49 -21.58
CA GLN A 147 -27.00 2.19 -21.02
C GLN A 147 -27.24 1.12 -22.10
N ASP A 148 -27.67 1.57 -23.29
CA ASP A 148 -27.75 0.71 -24.47
C ASP A 148 -26.37 0.15 -24.84
N LEU A 149 -25.27 0.91 -24.66
CA LEU A 149 -23.93 0.47 -25.06
C LEU A 149 -23.39 -0.66 -24.17
N SER A 150 -23.71 -0.69 -22.88
CA SER A 150 -23.32 -1.79 -21.99
C SER A 150 -24.14 -3.05 -22.27
N ASN A 151 -25.44 -2.90 -22.49
CA ASN A 151 -26.32 -4.01 -22.83
C ASN A 151 -26.03 -4.57 -24.24
N LEU A 152 -25.68 -3.71 -25.20
CA LEU A 152 -25.19 -4.12 -26.53
C LEU A 152 -23.83 -4.82 -26.45
N LYS A 153 -22.87 -4.30 -25.66
CA LYS A 153 -21.58 -4.97 -25.47
C LYS A 153 -21.73 -6.31 -24.75
N LEU A 154 -22.67 -6.41 -23.82
CA LEU A 154 -22.99 -7.67 -23.16
C LEU A 154 -23.59 -8.64 -24.18
N ALA A 155 -24.55 -8.21 -24.99
CA ALA A 155 -25.15 -9.04 -26.06
C ALA A 155 -24.11 -9.47 -27.12
N GLU A 156 -23.19 -8.59 -27.49
CA GLU A 156 -22.08 -8.89 -28.41
C GLU A 156 -21.13 -9.95 -27.81
N ASN A 157 -20.76 -9.78 -26.54
CA ASN A 157 -19.91 -10.74 -25.83
C ASN A 157 -20.62 -12.10 -25.66
N GLN A 158 -21.92 -12.11 -25.36
CA GLN A 158 -22.71 -13.35 -25.31
C GLN A 158 -22.81 -14.03 -26.69
N MET A 159 -22.95 -13.26 -27.78
CA MET A 159 -22.97 -13.80 -29.14
C MET A 159 -21.62 -14.39 -29.54
N GLU A 160 -20.52 -13.71 -29.24
CA GLU A 160 -19.16 -14.19 -29.54
C GLU A 160 -18.85 -15.50 -28.79
N LEU A 161 -19.22 -15.58 -27.50
CA LEU A 161 -19.07 -16.82 -26.72
C LEU A 161 -19.88 -17.97 -27.32
N SER A 162 -21.11 -17.72 -27.78
CA SER A 162 -21.93 -18.76 -28.40
C SER A 162 -21.31 -19.30 -29.68
N LEU A 163 -20.70 -18.44 -30.51
CA LEU A 163 -20.01 -18.84 -31.73
C LEU A 163 -18.75 -19.65 -31.42
N GLN A 164 -17.98 -19.25 -30.39
CA GLN A 164 -16.80 -20.01 -29.96
C GLN A 164 -17.17 -21.41 -29.44
N ILE A 165 -18.28 -21.53 -28.69
CA ILE A 165 -18.76 -22.82 -28.19
C ILE A 165 -19.21 -23.72 -29.35
N GLU A 166 -19.90 -23.16 -30.36
CA GLU A 166 -20.32 -23.91 -31.54
C GLU A 166 -19.12 -24.38 -32.37
N ASP A 167 -18.11 -23.55 -32.57
CA ASP A 167 -16.89 -23.92 -33.29
C ASP A 167 -16.10 -25.01 -32.55
N LEU A 168 -15.96 -24.88 -31.23
CA LEU A 168 -15.32 -25.89 -30.39
C LEU A 168 -16.05 -27.23 -30.46
N LYS A 169 -17.40 -27.20 -30.40
CA LYS A 169 -18.23 -28.39 -30.53
C LYS A 169 -18.04 -29.05 -31.90
N SER A 170 -17.99 -28.26 -32.98
CA SER A 170 -17.75 -28.78 -34.33
C SER A 170 -16.38 -29.47 -34.45
N THR A 171 -15.35 -28.92 -33.80
CA THR A 171 -14.00 -29.50 -33.77
C THR A 171 -13.97 -30.81 -33.00
N VAL A 172 -14.67 -30.86 -31.85
CA VAL A 172 -14.80 -32.08 -31.04
C VAL A 172 -15.56 -33.17 -31.79
N ASP A 173 -16.65 -32.81 -32.48
CA ASP A 173 -17.41 -33.76 -33.30
C ASP A 173 -16.58 -34.28 -34.48
N ALA A 174 -15.76 -33.43 -35.11
CA ALA A 174 -14.82 -33.86 -36.14
C ALA A 174 -13.76 -34.84 -35.59
N GLN A 175 -13.23 -34.57 -34.39
CA GLN A 175 -12.30 -35.48 -33.71
C GLN A 175 -12.96 -36.83 -33.38
N ARG A 176 -14.23 -36.81 -32.94
CA ARG A 176 -14.99 -38.03 -32.67
C ARG A 176 -15.14 -38.89 -33.90
N VAL A 177 -15.47 -38.30 -35.05
CA VAL A 177 -15.58 -39.04 -36.32
C VAL A 177 -14.24 -39.64 -36.75
N LEU A 178 -13.12 -38.92 -36.55
CA LEU A 178 -11.79 -39.47 -36.82
C LEU A 178 -11.45 -40.65 -35.89
N MET A 179 -11.79 -40.55 -34.61
CA MET A 179 -11.60 -41.63 -33.63
C MET A 179 -12.39 -42.88 -34.01
N GLU A 180 -13.66 -42.72 -34.40
CA GLU A 180 -14.51 -43.83 -34.86
C GLU A 180 -13.94 -44.49 -36.13
N ARG A 181 -13.40 -43.70 -37.06
CA ARG A 181 -12.71 -44.23 -38.25
C ARG A 181 -11.43 -44.99 -37.90
N LEU A 182 -10.64 -44.51 -36.93
CA LEU A 182 -9.44 -45.22 -36.47
C LEU A 182 -9.80 -46.53 -35.77
N LEU A 183 -10.83 -46.53 -34.92
CA LEU A 183 -11.33 -47.74 -34.26
C LEU A 183 -11.83 -48.76 -35.29
N GLN A 184 -12.62 -48.32 -36.28
CA GLN A 184 -13.07 -49.20 -37.36
C GLN A 184 -11.89 -49.77 -38.18
N MET A 185 -10.85 -48.97 -38.44
CA MET A 185 -9.65 -49.48 -39.12
C MET A 185 -8.85 -50.47 -38.26
N LEU A 186 -8.78 -50.27 -36.94
CA LEU A 186 -8.15 -51.22 -36.03
C LEU A 186 -8.96 -52.52 -35.93
N GLU A 187 -10.29 -52.44 -35.84
CA GLU A 187 -11.19 -53.59 -35.81
C GLU A 187 -11.16 -54.37 -37.15
N SER A 188 -11.21 -53.66 -38.27
CA SER A 188 -11.07 -54.24 -39.62
C SER A 188 -9.70 -54.88 -39.84
N ARG A 189 -8.62 -54.37 -39.23
CA ARG A 189 -7.27 -54.94 -39.33
C ARG A 189 -7.06 -56.11 -38.37
N GLY A 190 -7.72 -56.10 -37.21
CA GLY A 190 -7.74 -57.21 -36.26
C GLY A 190 -8.46 -58.45 -36.79
N GLY A 191 -9.52 -58.27 -37.58
CA GLY A 191 -10.25 -59.36 -38.24
C GLY A 191 -9.57 -59.97 -39.48
N ALA A 192 -8.39 -59.48 -39.89
CA ALA A 192 -7.66 -59.97 -41.07
C ALA A 192 -6.42 -60.82 -40.71
N ILE A 193 -6.20 -61.13 -39.43
CA ILE A 193 -5.05 -61.91 -38.93
C ILE A 193 -5.49 -63.27 -38.34
N ASP A 194 -6.78 -63.60 -38.35
CA ASP A 194 -7.32 -64.95 -38.09
C ASP A 194 -7.69 -65.67 -39.40
#